data_AF-A0A954C808-F1
#
_entry.id   AF-A0A954C808-F1
#
_cell.length_a   1.000
_cell.length_b   1.000
_cell.length_c   1.000
_cell.angle_alpha   90.00
_cell.angle_beta   90.00
_cell.angle_gamma   90.00
#
_symmetry.space_group_name_H-M   'P 1'
#
loop_
_entity.id
_entity.type
_entity.pdbx_description
1 polymer ?
#
loop_
_entity_poly.entity_id
_entity_poly.type
_entity_poly.pdbx_seq_one_letter_code
_entity_poly.pdbx_strand_id
1 'polypeptide(L)'
;MQREIESLEDEPPPNVGIYQEEFERDVATYEAVSSKAELVRAAAKADVIYVGDYHSLPQAQRTVSKLLLALGKARRPLVFCTEVVHTPDQPALDAFMAEELSEEEFLRAIHYERDWGFPWPPYRDAFSIARELGAKVLAINSDPREHAHDHLLERDFRAARVIVDALRAQPDALIVVFHGDFHVARDHLPLLVESLLEQARLPARKRLIVHQNAEEIYWKLARRGLEDTNVVRLAPDAYCVFNATPLEKLHSYLNWVSNRAALEPPGGFMSSWDLEEIEEPSPDDPDDDDDDDDDDDDDDDDGPDLRLEYAEQVLEIVQTMSRFLGIERDDLDSFELFTVNDLDFLDYLATQQKFSEQERADVMRQILSNESYFIPKGRVIYLSDFSVVNAAEEGAHFLHHLCSAYDWDRPRKLVTDFYFRAVTEALGYFGSKLIVPTRECWTEADCQAFVSAQRRKERERAQRRRGAKKSPSAPNGSGEPDTGKRLQVNRRLALRAARLTIYHRDHERQFLESGHWVTPGRALTQPTEVHMLLTHMLGHMLGNKLFLALLMGKVEKAQLREWFHADLDKGATALRIYQEMAKVTSDTPESLRRGLRL
;
A
#
# COMPACT_ATOMS: atom_id res chain seq x y z
N MET A 1 -5.77 -7.18 8.30
CA MET A 1 -4.51 -6.88 7.61
C MET A 1 -3.34 -7.73 8.14
N GLN A 2 -2.88 -7.58 9.39
CA GLN A 2 -1.81 -8.46 9.95
C GLN A 2 -2.04 -9.96 9.74
N ARG A 3 -3.21 -10.50 10.09
CA ARG A 3 -3.53 -11.92 9.83
C ARG A 3 -3.56 -12.33 8.37
N GLU A 4 -3.75 -11.38 7.46
CA GLU A 4 -3.71 -11.63 6.01
C GLU A 4 -2.26 -11.70 5.55
N ILE A 5 -1.41 -10.78 6.01
CA ILE A 5 0.05 -10.81 5.84
C ILE A 5 0.63 -12.12 6.37
N GLU A 6 0.32 -12.49 7.62
CA GLU A 6 0.74 -13.75 8.25
C GLU A 6 0.30 -15.00 7.45
N SER A 7 -0.74 -14.89 6.62
CA SER A 7 -1.23 -16.00 5.79
C SER A 7 -0.55 -16.11 4.42
N LEU A 8 0.12 -15.04 4.00
CA LEU A 8 0.88 -14.95 2.75
C LEU A 8 2.37 -15.28 2.96
N GLU A 9 2.86 -15.19 4.20
CA GLU A 9 4.24 -15.44 4.58
C GLU A 9 4.50 -16.87 5.05
N ASP A 10 5.72 -17.35 4.80
CA ASP A 10 6.27 -18.51 5.50
C ASP A 10 6.76 -18.06 6.90
N GLU A 11 6.76 -18.96 7.89
CA GLU A 11 7.26 -18.64 9.25
C GLU A 11 8.71 -18.11 9.16
N PRO A 12 8.99 -16.91 9.71
CA PRO A 12 10.34 -16.35 9.65
C PRO A 12 11.30 -17.24 10.45
N PRO A 13 12.56 -17.34 10.02
CA PRO A 13 13.54 -18.15 10.74
C PRO A 13 13.75 -17.59 12.16
N PRO A 14 14.07 -18.44 13.16
CA PRO A 14 14.04 -18.06 14.58
C PRO A 14 14.91 -16.86 14.97
N ASN A 15 15.99 -16.61 14.23
CA ASN A 15 16.89 -15.49 14.43
C ASN A 15 16.28 -14.12 14.06
N VAL A 16 15.35 -14.08 13.10
CA VAL A 16 14.59 -12.86 12.77
C VAL A 16 13.62 -12.52 13.90
N GLY A 17 13.02 -13.52 14.53
CA GLY A 17 12.13 -13.31 15.68
C GLY A 17 12.81 -12.62 16.87
N ILE A 18 14.08 -12.94 17.15
CA ILE A 18 14.85 -12.26 18.21
C ILE A 18 15.03 -10.77 17.89
N TYR A 19 15.42 -10.44 16.66
CA TYR A 19 15.57 -9.06 16.20
C TYR A 19 14.25 -8.28 16.31
N GLN A 20 13.15 -8.91 15.93
CA GLN A 20 11.83 -8.32 16.05
C GLN A 20 11.48 -8.05 17.52
N GLU A 21 11.63 -9.03 18.42
CA GLU A 21 11.36 -8.84 19.85
C GLU A 21 12.23 -7.73 20.47
N GLU A 22 13.50 -7.63 20.05
CA GLU A 22 14.43 -6.60 20.48
C GLU A 22 14.03 -5.20 20.01
N PHE A 23 13.67 -5.07 18.72
CA PHE A 23 13.11 -3.84 18.17
C PHE A 23 11.80 -3.44 18.86
N GLU A 24 10.88 -4.38 19.06
CA GLU A 24 9.58 -4.13 19.71
C GLU A 24 9.75 -3.62 21.15
N ARG A 25 10.81 -4.04 21.86
CA ARG A 25 11.13 -3.48 23.19
C ARG A 25 11.52 -2.00 23.13
N ASP A 26 12.32 -1.60 22.15
CA ASP A 26 12.76 -0.21 21.98
C ASP A 26 11.59 0.72 21.65
N VAL A 27 10.62 0.23 20.89
CA VAL A 27 9.43 0.98 20.50
C VAL A 27 8.18 0.62 21.31
N ALA A 28 8.35 -0.03 22.46
CA ALA A 28 7.22 -0.42 23.30
C ALA A 28 6.57 0.79 23.98
N THR A 29 7.34 1.81 24.35
CA THR A 29 6.87 2.98 25.10
C THR A 29 7.57 4.25 24.65
N TYR A 30 7.03 5.41 25.00
CA TYR A 30 7.67 6.71 24.79
C TYR A 30 7.73 7.49 26.10
N GLU A 31 8.72 8.38 26.23
CA GLU A 31 8.89 9.27 27.40
C GLU A 31 7.96 10.49 27.31
N ALA A 32 7.90 11.14 26.15
CA ALA A 32 7.12 12.36 25.94
C ALA A 32 6.75 12.56 24.45
N VAL A 33 5.69 13.33 24.21
CA VAL A 33 5.44 13.96 22.90
C VAL A 33 6.57 14.95 22.63
N SER A 34 6.98 15.06 21.37
CA SER A 34 8.11 15.88 20.95
C SER A 34 7.83 16.49 19.58
N SER A 35 8.75 17.30 19.05
CA SER A 35 8.60 17.97 17.76
C SER A 35 9.70 17.62 16.76
N LYS A 36 9.42 17.91 15.48
CA LYS A 36 10.40 17.83 14.39
C LYS A 36 11.64 18.69 14.70
N ALA A 37 11.45 19.88 15.28
CA ALA A 37 12.54 20.79 15.63
C ALA A 37 13.44 20.21 16.73
N GLU A 38 12.87 19.57 17.76
CA GLU A 38 13.64 18.89 18.81
C GLU A 38 14.45 17.73 18.25
N LEU A 39 13.86 16.91 17.38
CA LEU A 39 14.53 15.82 16.68
C LEU A 39 15.73 16.35 15.86
N VAL A 40 15.54 17.39 15.05
CA VAL A 40 16.62 17.98 14.24
C VAL A 40 17.73 18.56 15.12
N ARG A 41 17.39 19.25 16.22
CA ARG A 41 18.38 19.76 17.19
C ARG A 41 19.17 18.63 17.86
N ALA A 42 18.53 17.52 18.19
CA ALA A 42 19.20 16.34 18.73
C ALA A 42 20.12 15.70 17.67
N ALA A 43 19.65 15.57 16.44
CA ALA A 43 20.40 15.00 15.32
C ALA A 43 21.65 15.81 14.99
N ALA A 44 21.56 17.15 14.95
CA ALA A 44 22.70 18.02 14.69
C ALA A 44 23.82 17.89 15.74
N LYS A 45 23.48 17.51 16.99
CA LYS A 45 24.41 17.30 18.11
C LYS A 45 24.99 15.89 18.18
N ALA A 46 24.47 14.95 17.39
CA ALA A 46 24.98 13.58 17.31
C ALA A 46 26.26 13.51 16.46
N ASP A 47 26.96 12.39 16.54
CA ASP A 47 28.06 12.00 15.65
C ASP A 47 27.60 10.94 14.64
N VAL A 48 26.69 10.06 15.08
CA VAL A 48 26.07 9.01 14.25
C VAL A 48 24.56 9.02 14.46
N ILE A 49 23.80 9.04 13.37
CA ILE A 49 22.35 8.98 13.40
C ILE A 49 21.92 7.72 12.68
N TYR A 50 21.09 6.89 13.32
CA TYR A 50 20.51 5.70 12.73
C TYR A 50 19.04 5.97 12.41
N VAL A 51 18.64 5.76 11.15
CA VAL A 51 17.27 5.99 10.68
C VAL A 51 16.71 4.68 10.16
N GLY A 52 15.62 4.21 10.77
CA GLY A 52 14.95 2.97 10.40
C GLY A 52 14.27 3.08 9.04
N ASP A 53 14.28 1.99 8.28
CA ASP A 53 13.60 1.90 6.99
C ASP A 53 12.52 0.82 7.02
N TYR A 54 11.30 1.18 6.62
CA TYR A 54 10.28 0.22 6.26
C TYR A 54 10.19 0.20 4.73
N HIS A 55 10.93 -0.74 4.10
CA HIS A 55 11.30 -0.66 2.69
C HIS A 55 10.13 -0.53 1.70
N SER A 56 8.96 -1.07 2.05
CA SER A 56 7.78 -0.98 1.17
C SER A 56 7.09 0.39 1.21
N LEU A 57 7.40 1.25 2.20
CA LEU A 57 6.67 2.49 2.51
C LEU A 57 7.47 3.74 2.10
N PRO A 58 7.10 4.43 1.00
CA PRO A 58 7.73 5.65 0.50
C PRO A 58 7.98 6.73 1.57
N GLN A 59 7.03 6.90 2.49
CA GLN A 59 7.07 7.90 3.54
C GLN A 59 8.25 7.68 4.50
N ALA A 60 8.63 6.41 4.75
CA ALA A 60 9.79 6.09 5.58
C ALA A 60 11.11 6.58 4.93
N GLN A 61 11.26 6.40 3.61
CA GLN A 61 12.42 6.90 2.87
C GLN A 61 12.42 8.44 2.77
N ARG A 62 11.24 9.09 2.64
CA ARG A 62 11.16 10.57 2.61
C ARG A 62 11.62 11.21 3.92
N THR A 63 11.46 10.54 5.07
CA THR A 63 11.95 11.04 6.37
C THR A 63 13.47 11.22 6.38
N VAL A 64 14.23 10.26 5.83
CA VAL A 64 15.70 10.40 5.77
C VAL A 64 16.12 11.52 4.82
N SER A 65 15.43 11.70 3.70
CA SER A 65 15.65 12.83 2.77
C SER A 65 15.48 14.18 3.48
N LYS A 66 14.39 14.34 4.24
CA LYS A 66 14.10 15.54 5.03
C LYS A 66 15.17 15.79 6.10
N LEU A 67 15.60 14.73 6.79
CA LEU A 67 16.64 14.83 7.81
C LEU A 67 17.99 15.23 7.20
N LEU A 68 18.38 14.67 6.05
CA LEU A 68 19.60 15.04 5.33
C LEU A 68 19.60 16.53 4.96
N LEU A 69 18.50 17.04 4.41
CA LEU A 69 18.34 18.47 4.08
C LEU A 69 18.49 19.36 5.32
N ALA A 70 17.85 19.00 6.43
CA ALA A 70 17.93 19.75 7.68
C ALA A 70 19.37 19.77 8.23
N LEU A 71 20.08 18.65 8.19
CA LEU A 71 21.44 18.53 8.70
C LEU A 71 22.49 19.20 7.80
N GLY A 72 22.21 19.34 6.50
CA GLY A 72 23.04 20.13 5.59
C GLY A 72 23.25 21.58 6.04
N LYS A 73 22.29 22.14 6.80
CA LYS A 73 22.40 23.49 7.38
C LYS A 73 23.47 23.59 8.49
N ALA A 74 23.80 22.49 9.17
CA ALA A 74 24.73 22.47 10.29
C ALA A 74 26.23 22.59 9.90
N ARG A 75 26.56 22.74 8.60
CA ARG A 75 27.91 22.94 8.05
C ARG A 75 28.98 21.92 8.50
N ARG A 76 28.59 20.70 8.86
CA ARG A 76 29.51 19.58 9.11
C ARG A 76 29.61 18.72 7.85
N PRO A 77 30.78 18.11 7.56
CA PRO A 77 30.87 17.08 6.52
C PRO A 77 29.86 15.96 6.81
N LEU A 78 29.13 15.52 5.79
CA LEU A 78 28.13 14.47 5.91
C LEU A 78 28.63 13.17 5.25
N VAL A 79 28.39 12.06 5.92
CA VAL A 79 28.55 10.71 5.36
C VAL A 79 27.20 10.01 5.41
N PHE A 80 26.71 9.54 4.26
CA PHE A 80 25.43 8.84 4.16
C PHE A 80 25.68 7.35 3.91
N CYS A 81 25.39 6.52 4.89
CA CYS A 81 25.52 5.06 4.82
C CYS A 81 24.14 4.46 4.48
N THR A 82 24.07 3.58 3.47
CA THR A 82 22.78 3.04 2.97
C THR A 82 22.79 1.53 2.77
N GLU A 83 21.75 0.86 3.26
CA GLU A 83 21.51 -0.58 3.08
C GLU A 83 21.13 -0.94 1.62
N VAL A 84 20.71 0.03 0.81
CA VAL A 84 20.22 -0.23 -0.55
C VAL A 84 21.30 -0.86 -1.45
N VAL A 85 22.58 -0.63 -1.15
CA VAL A 85 23.71 -1.07 -1.97
C VAL A 85 24.60 -2.03 -1.19
N HIS A 86 25.04 -3.11 -1.84
CA HIS A 86 25.99 -4.05 -1.25
C HIS A 86 27.42 -3.47 -1.26
N THR A 87 28.18 -3.79 -0.23
CA THR A 87 29.57 -3.31 -0.05
C THR A 87 30.47 -3.60 -1.27
N PRO A 88 30.39 -4.77 -1.96
CA PRO A 88 31.17 -5.02 -3.18
C PRO A 88 30.84 -4.08 -4.34
N ASP A 89 29.66 -3.47 -4.35
CA ASP A 89 29.17 -2.59 -5.41
C ASP A 89 29.49 -1.10 -5.15
N GLN A 90 30.26 -0.79 -4.09
CA GLN A 90 30.75 0.57 -3.79
C GLN A 90 31.39 1.28 -5.01
N PRO A 91 32.15 0.62 -5.91
CA PRO A 91 32.68 1.30 -7.10
C PRO A 91 31.59 1.81 -8.06
N ALA A 92 30.48 1.07 -8.21
CA ALA A 92 29.35 1.50 -9.04
C ALA A 92 28.59 2.65 -8.37
N LEU A 93 28.44 2.59 -7.04
CA LEU A 93 27.89 3.69 -6.25
C LEU A 93 28.72 4.96 -6.38
N ASP A 94 30.04 4.86 -6.23
CA ASP A 94 30.95 6.00 -6.36
C ASP A 94 30.86 6.64 -7.75
N ALA A 95 30.81 5.83 -8.82
CA ALA A 95 30.64 6.31 -10.18
C ALA A 95 29.27 6.96 -10.42
N PHE A 96 28.19 6.42 -9.84
CA PHE A 96 26.85 7.04 -9.90
C PHE A 96 26.80 8.39 -9.18
N MET A 97 27.37 8.47 -7.98
CA MET A 97 27.44 9.71 -7.21
C MET A 97 28.31 10.78 -7.88
N ALA A 98 29.31 10.37 -8.67
CA ALA A 98 30.15 11.23 -9.50
C ALA A 98 29.53 11.59 -10.86
N GLU A 99 28.29 11.15 -11.14
CA GLU A 99 27.60 11.34 -12.42
C GLU A 99 28.31 10.70 -13.63
N GLU A 100 29.15 9.69 -13.38
CA GLU A 100 29.84 8.89 -14.40
C GLU A 100 28.97 7.72 -14.91
N LEU A 101 27.97 7.31 -14.13
CA LEU A 101 26.93 6.35 -14.52
C LEU A 101 25.56 7.02 -14.54
N SER A 102 24.76 6.71 -15.55
CA SER A 102 23.33 7.03 -15.51
C SER A 102 22.61 6.20 -14.45
N GLU A 103 21.44 6.67 -14.00
CA GLU A 103 20.58 5.92 -13.08
C GLU A 103 20.29 4.49 -13.56
N GLU A 104 19.93 4.34 -14.84
CA GLU A 104 19.60 3.02 -15.41
C GLU A 104 20.82 2.08 -15.41
N GLU A 105 22.02 2.60 -15.67
CA GLU A 105 23.27 1.84 -15.61
C GLU A 105 23.64 1.45 -14.19
N PHE A 106 23.49 2.38 -13.24
CA PHE A 106 23.73 2.13 -11.83
C PHE A 106 22.83 1.03 -11.28
N LEU A 107 21.51 1.14 -11.49
CA LEU A 107 20.53 0.14 -11.02
C LEU A 107 20.79 -1.25 -11.61
N ARG A 108 21.21 -1.31 -12.88
CA ARG A 108 21.65 -2.57 -13.50
C ARG A 108 22.93 -3.11 -12.86
N ALA A 109 23.91 -2.26 -12.61
CA ALA A 109 25.21 -2.66 -12.08
C ALA A 109 25.09 -3.28 -10.69
N ILE A 110 24.22 -2.75 -9.83
CA ILE A 110 23.97 -3.25 -8.48
C ILE A 110 22.88 -4.34 -8.42
N HIS A 111 22.36 -4.76 -9.58
CA HIS A 111 21.27 -5.73 -9.69
C HIS A 111 20.01 -5.37 -8.86
N TYR A 112 19.65 -4.09 -8.84
CA TYR A 112 18.65 -3.52 -7.92
C TYR A 112 17.30 -4.25 -7.91
N GLU A 113 16.72 -4.56 -9.08
CA GLU A 113 15.42 -5.25 -9.18
C GLU A 113 15.45 -6.66 -8.57
N ARG A 114 16.59 -7.35 -8.66
CA ARG A 114 16.76 -8.71 -8.14
C ARG A 114 17.04 -8.72 -6.64
N ASP A 115 17.95 -7.85 -6.19
CA ASP A 115 18.53 -7.95 -4.85
C ASP A 115 17.85 -7.01 -3.83
N TRP A 116 17.17 -5.95 -4.30
CA TRP A 116 16.43 -5.02 -3.45
C TRP A 116 14.92 -5.05 -3.75
N GLY A 117 14.53 -4.79 -5.01
CA GLY A 117 13.16 -5.01 -5.48
C GLY A 117 12.07 -4.06 -4.93
N PHE A 118 12.44 -2.99 -4.23
CA PHE A 118 11.53 -1.94 -3.77
C PHE A 118 11.49 -0.74 -4.74
N PRO A 119 10.42 0.07 -4.76
CA PRO A 119 10.34 1.25 -5.63
C PRO A 119 11.56 2.17 -5.49
N TRP A 120 12.25 2.46 -6.61
CA TRP A 120 13.45 3.31 -6.62
C TRP A 120 13.22 4.81 -6.32
N PRO A 121 12.12 5.47 -6.76
CA PRO A 121 12.00 6.92 -6.65
C PRO A 121 12.26 7.51 -5.25
N PRO A 122 11.74 6.96 -4.14
CA PRO A 122 12.01 7.51 -2.80
C PRO A 122 13.49 7.39 -2.39
N TYR A 123 14.18 6.31 -2.79
CA TYR A 123 15.62 6.15 -2.55
C TYR A 123 16.44 7.11 -3.41
N ARG A 124 16.07 7.29 -4.68
CA ARG A 124 16.72 8.25 -5.59
C ARG A 124 16.78 9.64 -4.99
N ASP A 125 15.71 10.08 -4.33
CA ASP A 125 15.64 11.42 -3.74
C ASP A 125 16.68 11.58 -2.62
N ALA A 126 16.83 10.58 -1.74
CA ALA A 126 17.86 10.58 -0.69
C ALA A 126 19.28 10.62 -1.27
N PHE A 127 19.54 9.87 -2.36
CA PHE A 127 20.85 9.87 -3.04
C PHE A 127 21.12 11.21 -3.73
N SER A 128 20.10 11.80 -4.35
CA SER A 128 20.20 13.11 -5.02
C SER A 128 20.53 14.21 -4.01
N ILE A 129 19.83 14.22 -2.86
CA ILE A 129 20.10 15.16 -1.76
C ILE A 129 21.51 14.94 -1.20
N ALA A 130 21.92 13.69 -0.96
CA ALA A 130 23.27 13.39 -0.49
C ALA A 130 24.34 13.93 -1.47
N ARG A 131 24.10 13.80 -2.78
CA ARG A 131 24.98 14.35 -3.83
C ARG A 131 25.04 15.87 -3.79
N GLU A 132 23.88 16.53 -3.71
CA GLU A 132 23.77 18.00 -3.66
C GLU A 132 24.48 18.58 -2.43
N LEU A 133 24.40 17.89 -1.30
CA LEU A 133 25.11 18.24 -0.06
C LEU A 133 26.61 17.90 -0.09
N GLY A 134 27.11 17.25 -1.16
CA GLY A 134 28.49 16.80 -1.26
C GLY A 134 28.84 15.70 -0.25
N ALA A 135 27.84 14.95 0.24
CA ALA A 135 28.04 13.89 1.21
C ALA A 135 28.73 12.67 0.57
N LYS A 136 29.65 12.04 1.29
CA LYS A 136 30.20 10.74 0.87
C LYS A 136 29.14 9.66 1.12
N VAL A 137 28.74 8.94 0.08
CA VAL A 137 27.77 7.84 0.21
C VAL A 137 28.50 6.50 0.30
N LEU A 138 28.13 5.68 1.30
CA LEU A 138 28.75 4.39 1.59
C LEU A 138 27.71 3.26 1.57
N ALA A 139 28.03 2.19 0.85
CA ALA A 139 27.29 0.94 0.84
C ALA A 139 27.60 0.15 2.12
N ILE A 140 26.57 -0.26 2.86
CA ILE A 140 26.74 -1.02 4.11
C ILE A 140 26.13 -2.42 4.08
N ASN A 141 25.39 -2.76 3.04
CA ASN A 141 24.74 -4.07 2.96
C ASN A 141 25.73 -5.16 2.57
N SER A 142 25.43 -6.40 2.96
CA SER A 142 26.27 -7.57 2.71
C SER A 142 25.73 -8.35 1.52
N ASP A 143 26.63 -8.83 0.67
CA ASP A 143 26.27 -9.58 -0.53
C ASP A 143 25.48 -10.86 -0.17
N PRO A 144 24.26 -11.06 -0.71
CA PRO A 144 23.43 -12.24 -0.41
C PRO A 144 24.04 -13.55 -0.93
N ARG A 145 25.09 -13.48 -1.77
CA ARG A 145 25.86 -14.65 -2.21
C ARG A 145 26.85 -15.12 -1.16
N GLU A 146 27.22 -14.26 -0.21
CA GLU A 146 28.11 -14.62 0.88
C GLU A 146 27.34 -15.32 2.01
N HIS A 147 26.13 -14.86 2.33
CA HIS A 147 25.25 -15.45 3.34
C HIS A 147 23.77 -15.23 3.01
N ALA A 148 22.89 -16.10 3.54
CA ALA A 148 21.45 -15.95 3.34
C ALA A 148 20.91 -14.69 4.06
N HIS A 149 19.83 -14.12 3.52
CA HIS A 149 19.23 -12.85 4.00
C HIS A 149 18.81 -12.86 5.47
N ASP A 150 18.57 -14.03 6.04
CA ASP A 150 18.19 -14.23 7.44
C ASP A 150 19.36 -14.07 8.43
N HIS A 151 20.62 -14.01 7.98
CA HIS A 151 21.78 -13.81 8.85
C HIS A 151 21.97 -12.33 9.29
N LEU A 152 20.95 -11.74 9.93
CA LEU A 152 20.91 -10.32 10.31
C LEU A 152 22.15 -9.85 11.11
N LEU A 153 22.60 -10.62 12.10
CA LEU A 153 23.77 -10.27 12.91
C LEU A 153 25.06 -10.13 12.10
N GLU A 154 25.27 -10.99 11.10
CA GLU A 154 26.46 -10.87 10.27
C GLU A 154 26.41 -9.63 9.37
N ARG A 155 25.21 -9.30 8.86
CA ARG A 155 24.98 -8.09 8.09
C ARG A 155 25.30 -6.85 8.93
N ASP A 156 24.82 -6.80 10.17
CA ASP A 156 25.12 -5.71 11.09
C ASP A 156 26.60 -5.63 11.45
N PHE A 157 27.27 -6.76 11.67
CA PHE A 157 28.70 -6.75 11.96
C PHE A 157 29.52 -6.14 10.82
N ARG A 158 29.14 -6.42 9.57
CA ARG A 158 29.80 -5.87 8.38
C ARG A 158 29.48 -4.39 8.18
N ALA A 159 28.21 -4.00 8.32
CA ALA A 159 27.80 -2.60 8.30
C ALA A 159 28.53 -1.79 9.37
N ALA A 160 28.65 -2.33 10.60
CA ALA A 160 29.35 -1.70 11.71
C ALA A 160 30.82 -1.44 11.38
N ARG A 161 31.51 -2.36 10.70
CA ARG A 161 32.90 -2.16 10.27
C ARG A 161 33.04 -0.99 9.29
N VAL A 162 32.14 -0.88 8.31
CA VAL A 162 32.13 0.25 7.36
C VAL A 162 31.92 1.57 8.09
N ILE A 163 30.96 1.62 9.03
CA ILE A 163 30.67 2.82 9.83
C ILE A 163 31.87 3.22 10.71
N VAL A 164 32.51 2.26 11.37
CA VAL A 164 33.70 2.52 12.21
C VAL A 164 34.88 3.00 11.38
N ASP A 165 35.09 2.43 10.19
CA ASP A 165 36.14 2.89 9.28
C ASP A 165 35.85 4.31 8.76
N ALA A 166 34.58 4.66 8.50
CA ALA A 166 34.17 6.03 8.16
C ALA A 166 34.41 7.01 9.33
N LEU A 167 34.05 6.64 10.56
CA LEU A 167 34.32 7.44 11.77
C LEU A 167 35.81 7.65 12.04
N ARG A 168 36.65 6.69 11.67
CA ARG A 168 38.11 6.80 11.74
C ARG A 168 38.64 7.73 10.65
N ALA A 169 38.12 7.62 9.43
CA ALA A 169 38.57 8.40 8.28
C ALA A 169 38.15 9.87 8.36
N GLN A 170 36.95 10.17 8.91
CA GLN A 170 36.41 11.51 9.01
C GLN A 170 35.85 11.77 10.43
N PRO A 171 36.70 12.06 11.42
CA PRO A 171 36.29 12.15 12.82
C PRO A 171 35.27 13.25 13.15
N ASP A 172 35.23 14.32 12.34
CA ASP A 172 34.34 15.47 12.53
C ASP A 172 33.02 15.35 11.73
N ALA A 173 32.95 14.36 10.82
CA ALA A 173 31.77 14.16 9.99
C ALA A 173 30.58 13.68 10.82
N LEU A 174 29.39 14.11 10.41
CA LEU A 174 28.13 13.57 10.88
C LEU A 174 27.75 12.38 9.98
N ILE A 175 27.63 11.20 10.56
CA ILE A 175 27.27 9.98 9.82
C ILE A 175 25.78 9.72 9.96
N VAL A 176 25.07 9.63 8.84
CA VAL A 176 23.67 9.20 8.78
C VAL A 176 23.62 7.79 8.23
N VAL A 177 23.11 6.85 9.01
CA VAL A 177 22.99 5.43 8.68
C VAL A 177 21.52 5.14 8.40
N PHE A 178 21.19 4.77 7.17
CA PHE A 178 19.85 4.41 6.73
C PHE A 178 19.76 2.92 6.46
N HIS A 179 18.98 2.22 7.29
CA HIS A 179 18.92 0.76 7.35
C HIS A 179 17.54 0.31 7.87
N GLY A 180 17.12 -0.90 7.52
CA GLY A 180 15.86 -1.50 7.94
C GLY A 180 15.55 -1.37 9.44
N ASP A 181 14.26 -1.20 9.77
CA ASP A 181 13.75 -0.94 11.13
C ASP A 181 14.39 -1.81 12.22
N PHE A 182 14.55 -3.12 11.95
CA PHE A 182 15.13 -4.03 12.93
C PHE A 182 16.60 -3.73 13.19
N HIS A 183 17.39 -3.47 12.15
CA HIS A 183 18.84 -3.29 12.27
C HIS A 183 19.22 -2.05 13.11
N VAL A 184 18.41 -0.99 13.06
CA VAL A 184 18.69 0.25 13.79
C VAL A 184 18.31 0.21 15.27
N ALA A 185 17.70 -0.88 15.75
CA ALA A 185 17.40 -1.04 17.17
C ALA A 185 18.66 -0.98 18.04
N ARG A 186 18.52 -0.45 19.26
CA ARG A 186 19.60 -0.08 20.16
C ARG A 186 20.61 -1.20 20.39
N ASP A 187 20.10 -2.43 20.51
CA ASP A 187 20.87 -3.62 20.89
C ASP A 187 21.46 -4.37 19.66
N HIS A 188 21.34 -3.80 18.45
CA HIS A 188 21.82 -4.39 17.18
C HIS A 188 23.00 -3.61 16.56
N LEU A 189 22.84 -3.03 15.36
CA LEU A 189 23.90 -2.30 14.64
C LEU A 189 24.53 -1.16 15.49
N PRO A 190 23.76 -0.31 16.19
CA PRO A 190 24.32 0.70 17.09
C PRO A 190 25.25 0.12 18.16
N LEU A 191 24.83 -0.96 18.85
CA LEU A 191 25.64 -1.63 19.89
C LEU A 191 26.92 -2.24 19.31
N LEU A 192 26.85 -2.79 18.09
CA LEU A 192 28.01 -3.34 17.40
C LEU A 192 29.02 -2.26 17.00
N VAL A 193 28.55 -1.09 16.55
CA VAL A 193 29.43 0.06 16.27
C VAL A 193 30.13 0.52 17.55
N GLU A 194 29.41 0.69 18.65
CA GLU A 194 29.99 1.06 19.95
C GLU A 194 31.05 0.03 20.40
N SER A 195 30.71 -1.26 20.33
CA SER A 195 31.62 -2.35 20.69
C SER A 195 32.90 -2.35 19.84
N LEU A 196 32.79 -2.10 18.54
CA LEU A 196 33.94 -2.03 17.63
C LEU A 196 34.78 -0.77 17.85
N LEU A 197 34.17 0.38 18.19
CA LEU A 197 34.89 1.59 18.57
C LEU A 197 35.73 1.36 19.83
N GLU A 198 35.15 0.73 20.85
CA GLU A 198 35.85 0.36 22.09
C GLU A 198 37.02 -0.60 21.82
N GLN A 199 36.79 -1.67 21.03
CA GLN A 199 37.83 -2.62 20.64
C GLN A 199 38.97 -1.95 19.87
N ALA A 200 38.63 -1.02 18.98
CA ALA A 200 39.59 -0.23 18.22
C ALA A 200 40.24 0.91 19.02
N ARG A 201 39.84 1.12 20.28
CA ARG A 201 40.26 2.23 21.16
C ARG A 201 40.05 3.61 20.53
N LEU A 202 38.95 3.75 19.80
CA LEU A 202 38.50 5.02 19.24
C LEU A 202 37.59 5.75 20.26
N PRO A 203 37.47 7.09 20.19
CA PRO A 203 36.57 7.83 21.06
C PRO A 203 35.13 7.34 20.91
N ALA A 204 34.41 7.28 22.04
CA ALA A 204 32.97 7.07 22.04
C ALA A 204 32.28 8.18 21.22
N ARG A 205 31.20 7.82 20.54
CA ARG A 205 30.44 8.71 19.66
C ARG A 205 29.04 8.91 20.20
N LYS A 206 28.53 10.14 20.12
CA LYS A 206 27.13 10.43 20.45
C LYS A 206 26.27 9.85 19.35
N ARG A 207 25.41 8.90 19.69
CA ARG A 207 24.43 8.36 18.73
C ARG A 207 23.07 9.03 18.89
N LEU A 208 22.27 8.95 17.83
CA LEU A 208 20.83 9.19 17.85
C LEU A 208 20.14 8.09 17.05
N ILE A 209 19.06 7.52 17.56
CA ILE A 209 18.23 6.53 16.86
C ILE A 209 16.89 7.17 16.49
N VAL A 210 16.48 7.02 15.24
CA VAL A 210 15.22 7.51 14.69
C VAL A 210 14.43 6.32 14.17
N HIS A 211 13.54 5.79 15.00
CA HIS A 211 12.56 4.80 14.60
C HIS A 211 11.42 5.45 13.81
N GLN A 212 10.68 4.67 13.03
CA GLN A 212 9.55 5.18 12.25
C GLN A 212 8.31 4.32 12.46
N ASN A 213 7.15 4.97 12.53
CA ASN A 213 5.81 4.35 12.47
C ASN A 213 5.66 3.17 13.45
N ALA A 214 6.00 3.38 14.73
CA ALA A 214 5.87 2.37 15.77
C ALA A 214 4.40 2.14 16.16
N GLU A 215 3.83 1.00 15.75
CA GLU A 215 2.39 0.72 15.90
C GLU A 215 1.90 0.80 17.36
N GLU A 216 2.63 0.20 18.30
CA GLU A 216 2.22 0.17 19.72
C GLU A 216 2.16 1.58 20.33
N ILE A 217 3.06 2.48 19.92
CA ILE A 217 3.05 3.87 20.37
C ILE A 217 1.91 4.64 19.70
N TYR A 218 1.70 4.47 18.39
CA TYR A 218 0.58 5.07 17.69
C TYR A 218 -0.75 4.78 18.39
N TRP A 219 -1.01 3.51 18.74
CA TRP A 219 -2.24 3.13 19.44
C TRP A 219 -2.32 3.64 20.88
N LYS A 220 -1.19 3.98 21.52
CA LYS A 220 -1.19 4.66 22.82
C LYS A 220 -1.54 6.14 22.70
N LEU A 221 -1.07 6.80 21.63
CA LEU A 221 -1.40 8.19 21.32
C LEU A 221 -2.88 8.32 20.91
N ALA A 222 -3.37 7.49 20.00
CA ALA A 222 -4.76 7.49 19.55
C ALA A 222 -5.76 7.25 20.71
N ARG A 223 -5.44 6.36 21.66
CA ARG A 223 -6.28 6.15 22.86
C ARG A 223 -6.40 7.39 23.76
N ARG A 224 -5.53 8.38 23.56
CA ARG A 224 -5.50 9.66 24.28
C ARG A 224 -6.01 10.83 23.43
N GLY A 225 -6.43 10.61 22.18
CA GLY A 225 -6.81 11.67 21.26
C GLY A 225 -5.62 12.48 20.75
N LEU A 226 -4.45 11.84 20.57
CA LEU A 226 -3.19 12.47 20.13
C LEU A 226 -2.65 11.82 18.85
N GLU A 227 -3.52 11.22 18.04
CA GLU A 227 -3.18 10.53 16.79
C GLU A 227 -2.44 11.41 15.77
N ASP A 228 -2.61 12.73 15.82
CA ASP A 228 -1.93 13.70 14.94
C ASP A 228 -0.48 14.00 15.37
N THR A 229 0.01 13.34 16.43
CA THR A 229 1.39 13.50 16.90
C THR A 229 2.39 12.96 15.86
N ASN A 230 3.20 13.85 15.31
CA ASN A 230 4.21 13.52 14.29
C ASN A 230 5.52 12.96 14.87
N VAL A 231 5.89 13.32 16.10
CA VAL A 231 7.17 12.90 16.72
C VAL A 231 6.98 12.63 18.21
N VAL A 232 7.61 11.56 18.70
CA VAL A 232 7.75 11.29 20.13
C VAL A 232 9.21 11.04 20.48
N ARG A 233 9.57 11.35 21.72
CA ARG A 233 10.87 11.00 22.29
C ARG A 233 10.75 9.70 23.06
N LEU A 234 11.56 8.71 22.70
CA LEU A 234 11.62 7.40 23.35
C LEU A 234 12.64 7.38 24.49
N ALA A 235 13.76 8.08 24.29
CA ALA A 235 14.86 8.25 25.22
C ALA A 235 15.64 9.53 24.85
N PRO A 236 16.63 10.00 25.65
CA PRO A 236 17.45 11.16 25.28
C PRO A 236 18.18 11.02 23.92
N ASP A 237 18.51 9.80 23.51
CA ASP A 237 19.17 9.45 22.25
C ASP A 237 18.26 8.67 21.27
N ALA A 238 16.95 8.65 21.48
CA ALA A 238 16.03 7.91 20.62
C ALA A 238 14.67 8.62 20.42
N TYR A 239 14.22 8.67 19.17
CA TYR A 239 12.95 9.26 18.75
C TYR A 239 12.18 8.29 17.87
N CYS A 240 10.86 8.47 17.79
CA CYS A 240 10.02 7.84 16.78
C CYS A 240 9.26 8.90 15.99
N VAL A 241 9.32 8.80 14.66
CA VAL A 241 8.60 9.66 13.72
C VAL A 241 7.38 8.92 13.18
N PHE A 242 6.22 9.57 13.20
CA PHE A 242 5.01 9.11 12.55
C PHE A 242 4.82 9.90 11.26
N ASN A 243 4.98 9.20 10.14
CA ASN A 243 4.74 9.73 8.79
C ASN A 243 3.75 8.87 8.00
N ALA A 244 3.28 7.80 8.62
CA ALA A 244 2.22 6.94 8.14
C ALA A 244 1.52 6.30 9.34
N THR A 245 0.23 6.08 9.21
CA THR A 245 -0.56 5.26 10.12
C THR A 245 -0.11 3.80 10.06
N PRO A 246 -0.38 2.99 11.11
CA PRO A 246 -0.17 1.54 11.06
C PRO A 246 -0.85 0.89 9.87
N LEU A 247 -1.99 1.44 9.43
CA LEU A 247 -2.75 0.89 8.34
C LEU A 247 -2.07 1.13 6.99
N GLU A 248 -1.57 2.34 6.74
CA GLU A 248 -0.73 2.63 5.56
C GLU A 248 0.52 1.76 5.52
N LYS A 249 1.21 1.58 6.65
CA LYS A 249 2.39 0.72 6.78
C LYS A 249 2.08 -0.71 6.35
N LEU A 250 1.06 -1.33 6.93
CA LEU A 250 0.64 -2.70 6.60
C LEU A 250 0.13 -2.81 5.15
N HIS A 251 -0.50 -1.75 4.66
CA HIS A 251 -1.07 -1.73 3.32
C HIS A 251 0.02 -1.64 2.23
N SER A 252 1.00 -0.77 2.45
CA SER A 252 2.21 -0.66 1.64
C SER A 252 2.91 -2.02 1.50
N TYR A 253 3.01 -2.77 2.60
CA TYR A 253 3.57 -4.12 2.56
C TYR A 253 2.73 -5.10 1.74
N LEU A 254 1.40 -5.11 1.93
CA LEU A 254 0.51 -5.95 1.14
C LEU A 254 0.58 -5.65 -0.36
N ASN A 255 0.70 -4.37 -0.74
CA ASN A 255 0.88 -3.98 -2.13
C ASN A 255 2.17 -4.54 -2.71
N TRP A 256 3.27 -4.43 -1.97
CA TRP A 256 4.56 -4.98 -2.40
C TRP A 256 4.51 -6.51 -2.55
N VAL A 257 4.03 -7.25 -1.54
CA VAL A 257 3.91 -8.73 -1.59
C VAL A 257 2.96 -9.17 -2.71
N SER A 258 1.90 -8.40 -2.97
CA SER A 258 0.92 -8.69 -4.02
C SER A 258 1.31 -8.12 -5.39
N ASN A 259 2.49 -7.49 -5.52
CA ASN A 259 2.97 -6.81 -6.73
C ASN A 259 1.95 -5.80 -7.32
N ARG A 260 1.30 -5.03 -6.46
CA ARG A 260 0.37 -3.95 -6.81
C ARG A 260 1.09 -2.60 -6.75
N ALA A 261 0.91 -1.76 -7.76
CA ALA A 261 1.38 -0.38 -7.71
C ALA A 261 0.53 0.42 -6.70
N ALA A 262 1.19 0.99 -5.70
CA ALA A 262 0.57 1.93 -4.77
C ALA A 262 0.33 3.28 -5.46
N LEU A 263 -0.72 3.99 -5.06
CA LEU A 263 -0.89 5.42 -5.27
C LEU A 263 0.23 6.12 -4.50
N GLU A 264 0.94 7.01 -5.19
CA GLU A 264 2.04 7.76 -4.60
C GLU A 264 1.54 9.16 -4.34
N PRO A 265 1.44 9.66 -3.09
CA PRO A 265 1.12 11.07 -2.86
C PRO A 265 2.05 11.93 -3.73
N PRO A 266 1.52 12.89 -4.53
CA PRO A 266 2.32 13.64 -5.48
C PRO A 266 3.45 14.34 -4.72
N GLY A 267 4.66 14.18 -5.23
CA GLY A 267 5.85 14.70 -4.57
C GLY A 267 6.93 15.06 -5.58
N GLY A 268 6.56 15.77 -6.65
CA GLY A 268 7.45 16.82 -7.13
C GLY A 268 7.45 17.92 -6.08
N PHE A 269 8.51 17.96 -5.28
CA PHE A 269 8.99 19.04 -4.41
C PHE A 269 8.03 20.16 -3.93
N MET A 270 8.13 20.42 -2.62
CA MET A 270 7.62 21.53 -1.80
C MET A 270 6.29 21.29 -1.08
N SER A 271 6.36 20.82 0.18
CA SER A 271 5.43 21.25 1.25
C SER A 271 5.95 20.90 2.67
N SER A 272 5.79 21.90 3.56
CA SER A 272 5.78 21.99 5.04
C SER A 272 7.02 21.73 5.91
N TRP A 273 8.24 21.62 5.35
CA TRP A 273 9.50 21.79 6.12
C TRP A 273 10.12 23.17 5.94
N ASP A 274 9.27 24.19 5.75
CA ASP A 274 9.71 25.57 5.94
C ASP A 274 9.96 25.75 7.43
N LEU A 275 11.15 25.34 7.85
CA LEU A 275 11.75 25.79 9.08
C LEU A 275 11.87 27.31 8.92
N GLU A 276 10.93 28.04 9.52
CA GLU A 276 11.19 29.41 9.93
C GLU A 276 12.59 29.45 10.55
N GLU A 277 13.35 30.48 10.15
CA GLU A 277 14.76 30.62 10.48
C GLU A 277 14.94 30.34 11.97
N ILE A 278 15.62 29.23 12.31
CA ILE A 278 16.10 29.01 13.66
C ILE A 278 17.15 30.10 13.87
N GLU A 279 16.74 31.25 14.39
CA GLU A 279 17.64 32.28 14.87
C GLU A 279 18.53 31.62 15.93
N GLU A 280 19.82 31.50 15.62
CA GLU A 280 20.80 31.15 16.63
C GLU A 280 20.78 32.28 17.68
N PRO A 281 20.69 31.98 18.98
CA PRO A 281 20.82 33.02 19.98
C PRO A 281 22.22 33.63 19.84
N SER A 282 22.27 34.92 19.50
CA SER A 282 23.51 35.71 19.46
C SER A 282 24.20 35.63 20.83
N PRO A 283 25.53 35.43 20.92
CA PRO A 283 26.23 35.30 22.20
C PRO A 283 26.37 36.61 23.00
N ASP A 284 25.82 37.73 22.53
CA ASP A 284 26.08 39.05 23.08
C ASP A 284 24.78 39.86 23.25
N ASP A 285 23.98 39.55 24.27
CA ASP A 285 23.17 40.60 24.94
C ASP A 285 22.92 40.21 26.41
N PRO A 286 23.54 40.89 27.38
CA PRO A 286 23.31 40.66 28.79
C PRO A 286 22.41 41.78 29.32
N ASP A 287 21.12 41.81 28.96
CA ASP A 287 20.07 42.60 29.62
C ASP A 287 18.73 42.31 28.92
N ASP A 288 17.93 41.38 29.43
CA ASP A 288 16.46 41.47 29.40
C ASP A 288 15.89 40.47 30.42
N ASP A 289 15.95 40.89 31.68
CA ASP A 289 14.96 40.53 32.69
C ASP A 289 13.70 41.36 32.38
N ASP A 290 12.57 40.73 32.06
CA ASP A 290 11.24 41.02 32.64
C ASP A 290 10.09 40.36 31.82
N ASP A 291 9.34 39.53 32.54
CA ASP A 291 7.87 39.35 32.55
C ASP A 291 7.05 39.07 31.27
N ASP A 292 6.36 37.92 31.34
CA ASP A 292 4.97 37.64 30.94
C ASP A 292 4.41 38.28 29.65
N ASP A 293 4.08 37.43 28.66
CA ASP A 293 2.70 37.36 28.18
C ASP A 293 2.44 35.99 27.51
N ASP A 294 1.29 35.43 27.88
CA ASP A 294 0.65 34.28 27.25
C ASP A 294 0.47 34.54 25.74
N ASP A 295 1.17 33.81 24.89
CA ASP A 295 0.70 33.52 23.54
C ASP A 295 0.54 32.00 23.43
N ASP A 296 -0.73 31.59 23.51
CA ASP A 296 -1.26 30.35 22.97
C ASP A 296 -0.93 30.33 21.46
N ASP A 297 0.30 29.96 21.09
CA ASP A 297 0.57 29.43 19.76
C ASP A 297 0.02 28.00 19.74
N ASP A 298 -1.29 27.91 19.54
CA ASP A 298 -1.93 26.76 18.90
C ASP A 298 -1.22 26.55 17.55
N ASP A 299 -0.13 25.79 17.58
CA ASP A 299 0.50 25.15 16.43
C ASP A 299 -0.53 24.18 15.81
N ASP A 300 -1.53 24.72 15.12
CA ASP A 300 -2.28 24.01 14.08
C ASP A 300 -1.31 23.75 12.91
N ASP A 301 -0.31 22.89 13.12
CA ASP A 301 0.47 22.18 12.08
C ASP A 301 -0.50 21.19 11.40
N ASP A 302 -1.50 21.73 10.69
CA ASP A 302 -2.32 20.98 9.75
C ASP A 302 -1.35 20.44 8.69
N GLY A 303 -0.93 19.20 8.91
CA GLY A 303 -0.14 18.44 7.94
C GLY A 303 -0.81 18.45 6.56
N PRO A 304 -0.06 18.15 5.49
CA PRO A 304 -0.65 18.11 4.15
C PRO A 304 -1.90 17.23 4.15
N ASP A 305 -3.01 17.78 3.65
CA ASP A 305 -4.27 17.04 3.52
C ASP A 305 -4.07 15.91 2.48
N LEU A 306 -3.61 14.75 2.97
CA LEU A 306 -3.33 13.56 2.18
C LEU A 306 -4.53 13.18 1.32
N ARG A 307 -5.75 13.47 1.79
CA ARG A 307 -7.00 13.24 1.06
C ARG A 307 -7.05 14.06 -0.23
N LEU A 308 -6.62 15.33 -0.18
CA LEU A 308 -6.54 16.24 -1.31
C LEU A 308 -5.50 15.74 -2.33
N GLU A 309 -4.35 15.27 -1.86
CA GLU A 309 -3.27 14.71 -2.68
C GLU A 309 -3.66 13.41 -3.40
N TYR A 310 -4.40 12.51 -2.74
CA TYR A 310 -4.92 11.30 -3.38
C TYR A 310 -6.07 11.62 -4.34
N ALA A 311 -6.90 12.62 -4.06
CA ALA A 311 -7.98 13.04 -4.95
C ALA A 311 -7.45 13.55 -6.29
N GLU A 312 -6.34 14.30 -6.30
CA GLU A 312 -5.69 14.74 -7.54
C GLU A 312 -5.23 13.58 -8.43
N GLN A 313 -4.66 12.52 -7.85
CA GLN A 313 -4.27 11.32 -8.62
C GLN A 313 -5.46 10.57 -9.19
N VAL A 314 -6.52 10.40 -8.39
CA VAL A 314 -7.77 9.79 -8.88
C VAL A 314 -8.35 10.62 -10.02
N LEU A 315 -8.31 11.96 -9.90
CA LEU A 315 -8.72 12.87 -10.97
C LEU A 315 -7.88 12.69 -12.24
N GLU A 316 -6.55 12.62 -12.13
CA GLU A 316 -5.66 12.39 -13.28
C GLU A 316 -5.96 11.06 -13.99
N ILE A 317 -6.21 10.01 -13.20
CA ILE A 317 -6.62 8.69 -13.72
C ILE A 317 -7.94 8.82 -14.49
N VAL A 318 -8.96 9.47 -13.90
CA VAL A 318 -10.27 9.70 -14.55
C VAL A 318 -10.12 10.52 -15.83
N GLN A 319 -9.34 11.61 -15.80
CA GLN A 319 -9.05 12.44 -16.97
C GLN A 319 -8.33 11.66 -18.07
N THR A 320 -7.42 10.76 -17.71
CA THR A 320 -6.72 9.88 -18.66
C THR A 320 -7.68 8.91 -19.34
N MET A 321 -8.58 8.28 -18.57
CA MET A 321 -9.64 7.43 -19.14
C MET A 321 -10.59 8.23 -20.04
N SER A 322 -11.00 9.43 -19.61
CA SER A 322 -11.89 10.31 -20.37
C SER A 322 -11.28 10.71 -21.71
N ARG A 323 -10.01 11.15 -21.71
CA ARG A 323 -9.24 11.46 -22.94
C ARG A 323 -9.08 10.23 -23.83
N PHE A 324 -8.77 9.07 -23.25
CA PHE A 324 -8.59 7.85 -24.02
C PHE A 324 -9.87 7.42 -24.75
N LEU A 325 -11.02 7.54 -24.10
CA LEU A 325 -12.34 7.17 -24.61
C LEU A 325 -12.98 8.27 -25.47
N GLY A 326 -12.46 9.50 -25.43
CA GLY A 326 -13.07 10.66 -26.10
C GLY A 326 -14.39 11.07 -25.46
N ILE A 327 -14.44 11.03 -24.12
CA ILE A 327 -15.53 11.54 -23.30
C ILE A 327 -15.16 12.97 -22.89
N GLU A 328 -16.01 13.93 -23.20
CA GLU A 328 -15.83 15.36 -22.89
C GLU A 328 -16.77 15.75 -21.74
N ARG A 329 -16.20 16.13 -20.60
CA ARG A 329 -16.92 16.56 -19.39
C ARG A 329 -16.09 17.54 -18.59
N ASP A 330 -16.76 18.52 -17.97
CA ASP A 330 -16.13 19.57 -17.16
C ASP A 330 -16.21 19.28 -15.66
N ASP A 331 -16.96 18.26 -15.23
CA ASP A 331 -17.21 17.89 -13.83
C ASP A 331 -16.50 16.60 -13.40
N LEU A 332 -15.32 16.32 -13.96
CA LEU A 332 -14.53 15.12 -13.64
C LEU A 332 -13.91 15.14 -12.24
N ASP A 333 -13.85 16.31 -11.61
CA ASP A 333 -13.41 16.56 -10.23
C ASP A 333 -14.56 16.47 -9.21
N SER A 334 -15.79 16.24 -9.66
CA SER A 334 -16.99 16.28 -8.81
C SER A 334 -17.23 14.99 -8.00
N PHE A 335 -16.18 14.48 -7.36
CA PHE A 335 -16.25 13.34 -6.45
C PHE A 335 -15.67 13.69 -5.08
N GLU A 336 -16.13 12.98 -4.06
CA GLU A 336 -15.52 12.99 -2.73
C GLU A 336 -14.65 11.74 -2.61
N LEU A 337 -13.37 11.89 -2.29
CA LEU A 337 -12.50 10.75 -2.02
C LEU A 337 -12.50 10.47 -0.51
N PHE A 338 -12.67 9.22 -0.12
CA PHE A 338 -12.37 8.75 1.23
C PHE A 338 -11.56 7.47 1.15
N THR A 339 -10.88 7.20 2.25
CA THR A 339 -9.94 6.12 2.43
C THR A 339 -10.27 5.42 3.74
N VAL A 340 -9.66 4.27 3.97
CA VAL A 340 -9.81 3.57 5.24
C VAL A 340 -9.26 4.36 6.45
N ASN A 341 -8.43 5.38 6.21
CA ASN A 341 -7.86 6.25 7.26
C ASN A 341 -8.76 7.42 7.63
N ASP A 342 -9.74 7.75 6.79
CA ASP A 342 -10.66 8.86 7.03
C ASP A 342 -11.68 8.47 8.09
N LEU A 343 -11.35 8.71 9.36
CA LEU A 343 -12.22 8.42 10.50
C LEU A 343 -13.54 9.24 10.45
N ASP A 344 -13.49 10.40 9.80
CA ASP A 344 -14.63 11.26 9.53
C ASP A 344 -15.55 10.71 8.44
N PHE A 345 -15.18 9.67 7.69
CA PHE A 345 -16.04 9.09 6.66
C PHE A 345 -17.38 8.61 7.26
N LEU A 346 -17.33 8.07 8.48
CA LEU A 346 -18.53 7.67 9.21
C LEU A 346 -19.39 8.88 9.59
N ASP A 347 -18.74 9.98 9.97
CA ASP A 347 -19.42 11.23 10.28
C ASP A 347 -19.99 11.88 9.01
N TYR A 348 -19.29 11.82 7.88
CA TYR A 348 -19.79 12.23 6.57
C TYR A 348 -21.06 11.46 6.18
N LEU A 349 -21.05 10.13 6.34
CA LEU A 349 -22.24 9.31 6.14
C LEU A 349 -23.35 9.67 7.14
N ALA A 350 -23.00 10.03 8.38
CA ALA A 350 -23.95 10.33 9.45
C ALA A 350 -24.62 11.71 9.33
N THR A 351 -23.85 12.73 8.94
CA THR A 351 -24.20 14.16 8.99
C THR A 351 -24.90 14.64 7.73
N GLN A 352 -24.55 14.11 6.56
CA GLN A 352 -25.25 14.43 5.33
C GLN A 352 -26.65 13.78 5.42
N GLN A 353 -27.74 14.56 5.41
CA GLN A 353 -29.13 14.05 5.32
C GLN A 353 -29.44 13.27 4.02
N LYS A 354 -28.40 12.86 3.28
CA LYS A 354 -28.44 12.12 2.02
C LYS A 354 -28.60 10.62 2.23
N PHE A 355 -28.13 10.03 3.34
CA PHE A 355 -28.18 8.57 3.55
C PHE A 355 -29.19 8.16 4.63
N SER A 356 -30.00 7.15 4.34
CA SER A 356 -30.85 6.47 5.31
C SER A 356 -30.03 5.57 6.23
N GLU A 357 -30.60 5.21 7.39
CA GLU A 357 -29.96 4.30 8.36
C GLU A 357 -29.63 2.92 7.76
N GLN A 358 -30.50 2.42 6.88
CA GLN A 358 -30.30 1.16 6.17
C GLN A 358 -29.16 1.26 5.14
N GLU A 359 -29.11 2.34 4.35
CA GLU A 359 -28.03 2.58 3.37
C GLU A 359 -26.67 2.71 4.07
N ARG A 360 -26.62 3.40 5.20
CA ARG A 360 -25.40 3.46 6.03
C ARG A 360 -24.97 2.08 6.48
N ALA A 361 -25.90 1.26 6.98
CA ALA A 361 -25.59 -0.11 7.39
C ALA A 361 -25.16 -1.04 6.22
N ASP A 362 -25.60 -0.76 5.00
CA ASP A 362 -25.17 -1.46 3.78
C ASP A 362 -23.75 -1.03 3.36
N VAL A 363 -23.47 0.28 3.31
CA VAL A 363 -22.13 0.83 3.05
C VAL A 363 -21.12 0.35 4.09
N MET A 364 -21.49 0.36 5.38
CA MET A 364 -20.65 -0.15 6.46
C MET A 364 -20.32 -1.64 6.31
N ARG A 365 -21.27 -2.46 5.86
CA ARG A 365 -21.02 -3.89 5.63
C ARG A 365 -20.04 -4.12 4.48
N GLN A 366 -20.08 -3.27 3.46
CA GLN A 366 -19.18 -3.29 2.32
C GLN A 366 -17.76 -2.84 2.72
N ILE A 367 -17.62 -1.77 3.49
CA ILE A 367 -16.32 -1.31 3.97
C ILE A 367 -15.63 -2.33 4.86
N LEU A 368 -16.39 -2.98 5.75
CA LEU A 368 -15.88 -4.05 6.61
C LEU A 368 -15.41 -5.30 5.83
N SER A 369 -15.69 -5.41 4.53
CA SER A 369 -15.11 -6.45 3.68
C SER A 369 -13.78 -6.06 3.02
N ASN A 370 -13.24 -4.88 3.33
CA ASN A 370 -11.95 -4.38 2.84
C ASN A 370 -11.86 -4.30 1.31
N GLU A 371 -12.96 -3.92 0.65
CA GLU A 371 -12.98 -3.64 -0.79
C GLU A 371 -13.17 -2.12 -1.00
N SER A 372 -12.67 -1.62 -2.14
CA SER A 372 -12.91 -0.25 -2.57
C SER A 372 -14.26 -0.17 -3.26
N TYR A 373 -14.94 0.97 -3.16
CA TYR A 373 -16.27 1.15 -3.74
C TYR A 373 -16.52 2.59 -4.15
N PHE A 374 -17.11 2.74 -5.32
CA PHE A 374 -17.80 3.94 -5.74
C PHE A 374 -19.24 3.91 -5.21
N ILE A 375 -19.61 4.92 -4.44
CA ILE A 375 -20.96 5.16 -3.94
C ILE A 375 -21.59 6.25 -4.81
N PRO A 376 -22.54 5.91 -5.71
CA PRO A 376 -23.14 6.87 -6.62
C PRO A 376 -23.86 8.01 -5.90
N LYS A 377 -24.51 7.67 -4.78
CA LYS A 377 -25.18 8.63 -3.90
C LYS A 377 -24.12 9.52 -3.25
N GLY A 378 -23.98 10.74 -3.75
CA GLY A 378 -22.96 11.69 -3.30
C GLY A 378 -21.62 11.61 -4.03
N ARG A 379 -21.51 10.79 -5.09
CA ARG A 379 -20.29 10.66 -5.92
C ARG A 379 -19.04 10.38 -5.07
N VAL A 380 -19.13 9.40 -4.20
CA VAL A 380 -18.04 9.10 -3.28
C VAL A 380 -17.19 7.96 -3.83
N ILE A 381 -15.89 8.16 -3.91
CA ILE A 381 -14.91 7.09 -4.14
C ILE A 381 -14.35 6.71 -2.77
N TYR A 382 -14.60 5.50 -2.32
CA TYR A 382 -13.98 4.95 -1.12
C TYR A 382 -12.89 3.96 -1.51
N LEU A 383 -11.65 4.21 -1.11
CA LEU A 383 -10.51 3.34 -1.35
C LEU A 383 -10.14 2.58 -0.08
N SER A 384 -10.35 1.25 -0.08
CA SER A 384 -9.89 0.38 1.01
C SER A 384 -8.39 0.07 0.93
N ASP A 385 -7.82 0.22 -0.26
CA ASP A 385 -6.40 0.17 -0.52
C ASP A 385 -5.97 1.36 -1.38
N PHE A 386 -4.81 1.93 -1.08
CA PHE A 386 -4.21 3.03 -1.84
C PHE A 386 -3.56 2.48 -3.11
N SER A 387 -4.23 1.62 -3.88
CA SER A 387 -3.66 1.08 -5.11
C SER A 387 -4.15 1.86 -6.34
N VAL A 388 -3.25 2.05 -7.30
CA VAL A 388 -3.60 2.63 -8.62
C VAL A 388 -4.70 1.79 -9.29
N VAL A 389 -4.70 0.48 -9.02
CA VAL A 389 -5.66 -0.48 -9.54
C VAL A 389 -7.09 -0.16 -9.08
N ASN A 390 -7.30 0.02 -7.77
CA ASN A 390 -8.63 0.31 -7.23
C ASN A 390 -9.05 1.75 -7.53
N ALA A 391 -8.12 2.70 -7.47
CA ALA A 391 -8.38 4.08 -7.90
C ALA A 391 -8.88 4.16 -9.35
N ALA A 392 -8.26 3.38 -10.25
CA ALA A 392 -8.68 3.33 -11.64
C ALA A 392 -10.01 2.61 -11.86
N GLU A 393 -10.30 1.56 -11.09
CA GLU A 393 -11.58 0.87 -11.15
C GLU A 393 -12.74 1.74 -10.64
N GLU A 394 -12.59 2.32 -9.45
CA GLU A 394 -13.62 3.20 -8.88
C GLU A 394 -13.74 4.53 -9.66
N GLY A 395 -12.63 5.05 -10.17
CA GLY A 395 -12.65 6.18 -11.09
C GLY A 395 -13.41 5.87 -12.39
N ALA A 396 -13.35 4.64 -12.90
CA ALA A 396 -14.14 4.21 -14.05
C ALA A 396 -15.63 4.03 -13.71
N HIS A 397 -15.96 3.52 -12.51
CA HIS A 397 -17.33 3.50 -12.01
C HIS A 397 -17.92 4.91 -11.88
N PHE A 398 -17.15 5.85 -11.34
CA PHE A 398 -17.50 7.26 -11.26
C PHE A 398 -17.72 7.87 -12.65
N LEU A 399 -16.79 7.66 -13.58
CA LEU A 399 -16.91 8.17 -14.95
C LEU A 399 -18.16 7.62 -15.66
N HIS A 400 -18.44 6.33 -15.50
CA HIS A 400 -19.67 5.72 -16.01
C HIS A 400 -20.92 6.36 -15.39
N HIS A 401 -20.93 6.58 -14.07
CA HIS A 401 -22.04 7.23 -13.37
C HIS A 401 -22.29 8.65 -13.88
N LEU A 402 -21.24 9.46 -14.05
CA LEU A 402 -21.36 10.79 -14.65
C LEU A 402 -21.99 10.73 -16.06
N CYS A 403 -21.54 9.78 -16.88
CA CYS A 403 -21.95 9.67 -18.29
C CYS A 403 -23.38 9.15 -18.48
N SER A 404 -23.85 8.28 -17.59
CA SER A 404 -25.12 7.56 -17.72
C SER A 404 -26.27 8.15 -16.87
N ALA A 405 -25.94 8.88 -15.80
CA ALA A 405 -26.89 9.51 -14.88
C ALA A 405 -28.04 8.58 -14.42
N TYR A 406 -27.75 7.28 -14.26
CA TYR A 406 -28.72 6.31 -13.78
C TYR A 406 -29.22 6.66 -12.37
N ASP A 407 -30.46 6.29 -12.07
CA ASP A 407 -31.10 6.57 -10.77
C ASP A 407 -30.75 5.46 -9.77
N TRP A 408 -29.73 5.71 -8.95
CA TRP A 408 -29.28 4.75 -7.93
C TRP A 408 -30.34 4.44 -6.88
N ASP A 409 -31.16 5.42 -6.49
CA ASP A 409 -32.12 5.28 -5.39
C ASP A 409 -33.34 4.44 -5.81
N ARG A 410 -33.49 4.16 -7.10
CA ARG A 410 -34.60 3.38 -7.64
C ARG A 410 -34.37 1.87 -7.46
N PRO A 411 -35.29 1.13 -6.80
CA PRO A 411 -35.19 -0.31 -6.69
C PRO A 411 -35.22 -1.00 -8.06
N ARG A 412 -34.23 -1.85 -8.32
CA ARG A 412 -34.11 -2.63 -9.55
C ARG A 412 -34.81 -3.98 -9.45
N LYS A 413 -35.30 -4.49 -10.59
CA LYS A 413 -35.68 -5.90 -10.70
C LYS A 413 -34.43 -6.77 -10.63
N LEU A 414 -34.51 -7.97 -10.03
CA LEU A 414 -33.38 -8.89 -9.86
C LEU A 414 -32.53 -9.11 -11.13
N VAL A 415 -33.17 -9.30 -12.28
CA VAL A 415 -32.47 -9.48 -13.57
C VAL A 415 -31.71 -8.21 -13.95
N THR A 416 -32.36 -7.05 -13.84
CA THR A 416 -31.75 -5.76 -14.17
C THR A 416 -30.59 -5.46 -13.23
N ASP A 417 -30.76 -5.66 -11.92
CA ASP A 417 -29.71 -5.44 -10.91
C ASP A 417 -28.46 -6.28 -11.19
N PHE A 418 -28.65 -7.58 -11.49
CA PHE A 418 -27.54 -8.48 -11.77
C PHE A 418 -26.70 -8.04 -12.96
N TYR A 419 -27.34 -7.72 -14.10
CA TYR A 419 -26.61 -7.28 -15.28
C TYR A 419 -26.14 -5.83 -15.18
N PHE A 420 -26.84 -4.99 -14.44
CA PHE A 420 -26.39 -3.64 -14.12
C PHE A 420 -25.03 -3.72 -13.44
N ARG A 421 -24.92 -4.55 -12.39
CA ARG A 421 -23.67 -4.77 -11.66
C ARG A 421 -22.62 -5.41 -12.56
N ALA A 422 -22.92 -6.53 -13.21
CA ALA A 422 -21.94 -7.21 -14.05
C ALA A 422 -21.38 -6.33 -15.19
N VAL A 423 -22.19 -5.45 -15.78
CA VAL A 423 -21.73 -4.48 -16.79
C VAL A 423 -20.93 -3.35 -16.14
N THR A 424 -21.38 -2.81 -15.00
CA THR A 424 -20.66 -1.77 -14.27
C THR A 424 -19.25 -2.25 -13.88
N GLU A 425 -19.15 -3.44 -13.27
CA GLU A 425 -17.89 -4.09 -12.91
C GLU A 425 -17.02 -4.39 -14.15
N ALA A 426 -17.63 -4.70 -15.30
CA ALA A 426 -16.88 -4.88 -16.54
C ALA A 426 -16.27 -3.57 -17.06
N LEU A 427 -17.01 -2.45 -16.94
CA LEU A 427 -16.51 -1.11 -17.29
C LEU A 427 -15.44 -0.64 -16.30
N GLY A 428 -15.64 -0.88 -15.00
CA GLY A 428 -14.68 -0.61 -13.93
C GLY A 428 -13.35 -1.33 -14.17
N TYR A 429 -13.42 -2.66 -14.33
CA TYR A 429 -12.24 -3.46 -14.59
C TYR A 429 -11.55 -3.08 -15.91
N PHE A 430 -12.32 -2.83 -16.98
CA PHE A 430 -11.78 -2.32 -18.24
C PHE A 430 -11.02 -1.00 -18.04
N GLY A 431 -11.59 -0.04 -17.30
CA GLY A 431 -10.93 1.22 -16.97
C GLY A 431 -9.62 1.01 -16.23
N SER A 432 -9.61 0.12 -15.23
CA SER A 432 -8.38 -0.23 -14.54
C SER A 432 -7.30 -0.85 -15.44
N LYS A 433 -7.69 -1.61 -16.48
CA LYS A 433 -6.75 -2.19 -17.46
C LYS A 433 -6.17 -1.14 -18.41
N LEU A 434 -6.85 -0.01 -18.62
CA LEU A 434 -6.28 1.11 -19.38
C LEU A 434 -5.11 1.76 -18.64
N ILE A 435 -5.17 1.80 -17.31
CA ILE A 435 -4.13 2.37 -16.46
C ILE A 435 -3.06 1.32 -16.12
N VAL A 436 -3.49 0.10 -15.79
CA VAL A 436 -2.62 -1.02 -15.40
C VAL A 436 -2.86 -2.22 -16.33
N PRO A 437 -2.25 -2.24 -17.53
CA PRO A 437 -2.45 -3.31 -18.52
C PRO A 437 -2.08 -4.70 -18.03
N THR A 438 -1.19 -4.80 -17.04
CA THR A 438 -0.72 -6.07 -16.45
C THR A 438 -1.70 -6.68 -15.44
N ARG A 439 -2.77 -5.96 -15.02
CA ARG A 439 -3.74 -6.45 -14.04
C ARG A 439 -4.38 -7.76 -14.48
N GLU A 440 -4.39 -8.76 -13.59
CA GLU A 440 -5.03 -10.05 -13.78
C GLU A 440 -6.31 -10.18 -12.93
N CYS A 441 -7.23 -11.03 -13.38
CA CYS A 441 -8.44 -11.38 -12.65
C CYS A 441 -8.61 -12.90 -12.61
N TRP A 442 -9.52 -13.36 -11.75
CA TRP A 442 -9.94 -14.77 -11.78
C TRP A 442 -10.44 -15.15 -13.17
N THR A 443 -9.99 -16.31 -13.66
CA THR A 443 -10.48 -16.92 -14.89
C THR A 443 -11.53 -18.00 -14.60
N GLU A 444 -12.23 -18.45 -15.65
CA GLU A 444 -13.13 -19.60 -15.55
C GLU A 444 -12.35 -20.85 -15.11
N ALA A 445 -11.10 -21.00 -15.58
CA ALA A 445 -10.21 -22.08 -15.18
C ALA A 445 -9.83 -22.02 -13.69
N ASP A 446 -9.56 -20.82 -13.15
CA ASP A 446 -9.26 -20.65 -11.72
C ASP A 446 -10.46 -21.04 -10.85
N CYS A 447 -11.67 -20.65 -11.28
CA CYS A 447 -12.91 -21.07 -10.62
C CYS A 447 -13.02 -22.60 -10.59
N GLN A 448 -12.78 -23.26 -11.73
CA GLN A 448 -12.83 -24.72 -11.84
C GLN A 448 -11.78 -25.40 -10.97
N ALA A 449 -10.55 -24.87 -10.95
CA ALA A 449 -9.45 -25.35 -10.13
C ALA A 449 -9.78 -25.22 -8.65
N PHE A 450 -10.27 -24.05 -8.21
CA PHE A 450 -10.68 -23.79 -6.83
C PHE A 450 -11.78 -24.74 -6.36
N VAL A 451 -12.83 -24.91 -7.16
CA VAL A 451 -13.94 -25.84 -6.85
C VAL A 451 -13.44 -27.29 -6.78
N SER A 452 -12.52 -27.69 -7.66
CA SER A 452 -11.97 -29.04 -7.71
C SER A 452 -11.06 -29.34 -6.51
N ALA A 453 -10.17 -28.40 -6.16
CA ALA A 453 -9.30 -28.49 -4.99
C ALA A 453 -10.11 -28.65 -3.70
N GLN A 454 -11.24 -27.94 -3.58
CA GLN A 454 -12.09 -28.05 -2.41
C GLN A 454 -12.82 -29.39 -2.33
N ARG A 455 -13.32 -29.92 -3.45
CA ARG A 455 -13.88 -31.28 -3.50
C ARG A 455 -12.85 -32.34 -3.09
N ARG A 456 -11.59 -32.17 -3.46
CA ARG A 456 -10.49 -33.07 -3.05
C ARG A 456 -10.29 -33.03 -1.53
N LYS A 457 -10.16 -31.82 -0.95
CA LYS A 457 -10.02 -31.63 0.51
C LYS A 457 -11.21 -32.21 1.29
N GLU A 458 -12.44 -32.06 0.78
CA GLU A 458 -13.64 -32.65 1.39
C GLU A 458 -13.62 -34.18 1.37
N ARG A 459 -13.20 -34.79 0.26
CA ARG A 459 -13.03 -36.25 0.13
C ARG A 459 -11.97 -36.79 1.09
N GLU A 460 -10.82 -36.13 1.18
CA GLU A 460 -9.74 -36.49 2.10
C GLU A 460 -10.18 -36.39 3.57
N ARG A 461 -10.91 -35.33 3.95
CA ARG A 461 -11.50 -35.18 5.28
C ARG A 461 -12.53 -36.27 5.58
N ALA A 462 -13.39 -36.60 4.62
CA ALA A 462 -14.35 -37.69 4.76
C ALA A 462 -13.65 -39.06 4.91
N GLN A 463 -12.55 -39.28 4.21
CA GLN A 463 -11.74 -40.51 4.30
C GLN A 463 -11.00 -40.61 5.64
N ARG A 464 -10.42 -39.50 6.14
CA ARG A 464 -9.82 -39.43 7.49
C ARG A 464 -10.86 -39.69 8.59
N ARG A 465 -12.07 -39.13 8.47
CA ARG A 465 -13.20 -39.39 9.40
C ARG A 465 -13.69 -40.85 9.35
N ARG A 466 -13.65 -41.49 8.18
CA ARG A 466 -13.95 -42.93 8.03
C ARG A 466 -12.83 -43.82 8.56
N GLY A 467 -11.57 -43.39 8.48
CA GLY A 467 -10.41 -44.07 9.06
C GLY A 467 -10.35 -43.96 10.59
N ALA A 468 -10.72 -42.81 11.16
CA ALA A 468 -10.75 -42.59 12.61
C ALA A 468 -11.84 -43.38 13.36
N LYS A 469 -12.88 -43.88 12.66
CA LYS A 469 -13.94 -44.73 13.25
C LYS A 469 -13.52 -46.19 13.47
N LYS A 470 -12.25 -46.57 13.23
CA LYS A 470 -11.73 -47.94 13.43
C LYS A 470 -10.82 -48.13 14.66
N SER A 471 -10.73 -47.17 15.58
CA SER A 471 -10.05 -47.37 16.87
C SER A 471 -11.00 -47.11 18.05
N PRO A 472 -11.08 -48.01 19.06
CA PRO A 472 -11.94 -47.79 20.21
C PRO A 472 -11.30 -46.82 21.22
N SER A 473 -12.04 -45.73 21.48
CA SER A 473 -12.14 -44.89 22.69
C SER A 473 -10.93 -44.60 23.61
N ALA A 474 -10.71 -43.30 23.86
CA ALA A 474 -10.41 -42.74 25.18
C ALA A 474 -11.22 -41.43 25.39
N PRO A 475 -11.60 -41.05 26.64
CA PRO A 475 -12.64 -40.05 26.90
C PRO A 475 -12.12 -38.61 27.10
N ASN A 476 -13.00 -37.67 26.69
CA ASN A 476 -13.19 -36.25 27.02
C ASN A 476 -12.07 -35.43 27.72
N GLY A 477 -11.73 -34.30 27.09
CA GLY A 477 -11.18 -33.11 27.75
C GLY A 477 -11.70 -31.83 27.07
N SER A 478 -12.40 -31.01 27.86
CA SER A 478 -12.67 -29.56 27.77
C SER A 478 -12.82 -28.89 26.40
N GLY A 479 -14.04 -28.39 26.13
CA GLY A 479 -14.34 -27.52 25.01
C GLY A 479 -13.60 -26.17 25.07
N GLU A 480 -12.81 -25.92 24.04
CA GLU A 480 -12.40 -24.58 23.63
C GLU A 480 -13.54 -23.86 22.90
N PRO A 481 -13.64 -22.52 22.99
CA PRO A 481 -14.60 -21.76 22.20
C PRO A 481 -14.24 -21.86 20.71
N ASP A 482 -15.23 -22.27 19.91
CA ASP A 482 -15.20 -22.37 18.45
C ASP A 482 -15.02 -20.98 17.79
N THR A 483 -13.79 -20.46 17.78
CA THR A 483 -13.36 -19.25 17.06
C THR A 483 -13.24 -19.50 15.54
N GLY A 484 -13.29 -20.75 15.10
CA GLY A 484 -13.11 -21.18 13.70
C GLY A 484 -14.31 -20.97 12.77
N LYS A 485 -15.43 -20.44 13.26
CA LYS A 485 -16.65 -20.25 12.44
C LYS A 485 -16.60 -19.07 11.50
N ARG A 486 -15.95 -17.94 11.85
CA ARG A 486 -15.98 -16.71 11.03
C ARG A 486 -15.10 -16.79 9.76
N LEU A 487 -13.89 -17.37 9.83
CA LEU A 487 -13.02 -17.55 8.64
C LEU A 487 -13.56 -18.56 7.62
N GLN A 488 -14.39 -19.52 8.05
CA GLN A 488 -15.05 -20.45 7.12
C GLN A 488 -16.12 -19.78 6.27
N VAL A 489 -16.66 -18.63 6.69
CA VAL A 489 -17.75 -17.95 5.98
C VAL A 489 -17.26 -17.38 4.65
N ASN A 490 -16.16 -16.61 4.64
CA ASN A 490 -15.65 -15.99 3.40
C ASN A 490 -15.29 -17.05 2.34
N ARG A 491 -14.59 -18.12 2.75
CA ARG A 491 -14.25 -19.22 1.84
C ARG A 491 -15.46 -19.99 1.30
N ARG A 492 -16.54 -20.13 2.08
CA ARG A 492 -17.79 -20.76 1.61
C ARG A 492 -18.54 -19.86 0.62
N LEU A 493 -18.52 -18.55 0.85
CA LEU A 493 -19.09 -17.55 -0.07
C LEU A 493 -18.34 -17.56 -1.40
N ALA A 494 -17.01 -17.48 -1.37
CA ALA A 494 -16.16 -17.58 -2.56
C ALA A 494 -16.37 -18.89 -3.35
N LEU A 495 -16.48 -20.02 -2.65
CA LEU A 495 -16.78 -21.31 -3.30
C LEU A 495 -18.14 -21.32 -3.97
N ARG A 496 -19.14 -20.66 -3.38
CA ARG A 496 -20.49 -20.57 -3.93
C ARG A 496 -20.51 -19.63 -5.13
N ALA A 497 -19.87 -18.47 -5.06
CA ALA A 497 -19.70 -17.54 -6.17
C ALA A 497 -18.99 -18.23 -7.35
N ALA A 498 -17.81 -18.85 -7.13
CA ALA A 498 -17.07 -19.55 -8.19
C ALA A 498 -17.90 -20.63 -8.90
N ARG A 499 -18.74 -21.39 -8.18
CA ARG A 499 -19.67 -22.37 -8.79
C ARG A 499 -20.73 -21.69 -9.66
N LEU A 500 -21.25 -20.56 -9.21
CA LEU A 500 -22.26 -19.79 -9.94
C LEU A 500 -21.65 -19.06 -11.14
N THR A 501 -20.39 -18.63 -11.05
CA THR A 501 -19.63 -18.06 -12.16
C THR A 501 -19.51 -19.10 -13.28
N ILE A 502 -19.06 -20.32 -12.97
CA ILE A 502 -19.00 -21.43 -13.95
C ILE A 502 -20.39 -21.70 -14.53
N TYR A 503 -21.43 -21.81 -13.68
CA TYR A 503 -22.81 -22.02 -14.12
C TYR A 503 -23.31 -20.91 -15.06
N HIS A 504 -22.99 -19.64 -14.79
CA HIS A 504 -23.35 -18.51 -15.64
C HIS A 504 -22.59 -18.52 -16.96
N ARG A 505 -21.28 -18.83 -16.94
CA ARG A 505 -20.44 -18.99 -18.13
C ARG A 505 -20.99 -20.07 -19.08
N ASP A 506 -21.53 -21.16 -18.54
CA ASP A 506 -22.22 -22.19 -19.35
C ASP A 506 -23.46 -21.64 -20.07
N HIS A 507 -24.23 -20.76 -19.42
CA HIS A 507 -25.41 -20.12 -20.04
C HIS A 507 -25.01 -19.12 -21.12
N GLU A 508 -23.93 -18.37 -20.88
CA GLU A 508 -23.37 -17.47 -21.87
C GLU A 508 -22.90 -18.25 -23.11
N ARG A 509 -22.23 -19.38 -22.93
CA ARG A 509 -21.79 -20.25 -24.05
C ARG A 509 -22.99 -20.76 -24.86
N GLN A 510 -24.05 -21.23 -24.19
CA GLN A 510 -25.30 -21.63 -24.85
C GLN A 510 -25.96 -20.48 -25.62
N PHE A 511 -25.92 -19.26 -25.08
CA PHE A 511 -26.42 -18.08 -25.77
C PHE A 511 -25.60 -17.78 -27.03
N LEU A 512 -24.27 -17.85 -26.95
CA LEU A 512 -23.39 -17.62 -28.10
C LEU A 512 -23.62 -18.66 -29.21
N GLU A 513 -23.95 -19.90 -28.84
CA GLU A 513 -24.27 -20.98 -29.79
C GLU A 513 -25.69 -20.89 -30.39
N SER A 514 -26.69 -20.53 -29.58
CA SER A 514 -28.11 -20.61 -29.97
C SER A 514 -28.74 -19.27 -30.34
N GLY A 515 -28.13 -18.15 -29.97
CA GLY A 515 -28.69 -16.80 -30.07
C GLY A 515 -29.82 -16.51 -29.07
N HIS A 516 -30.23 -17.48 -28.24
CA HIS A 516 -31.33 -17.35 -27.28
C HIS A 516 -30.81 -17.26 -25.84
N TRP A 517 -31.14 -16.17 -25.14
CA TRP A 517 -30.73 -15.98 -23.75
C TRP A 517 -31.72 -16.62 -22.78
N VAL A 518 -31.23 -17.58 -21.99
CA VAL A 518 -31.99 -18.15 -20.87
C VAL A 518 -31.49 -17.54 -19.58
N THR A 519 -32.37 -16.81 -18.90
CA THR A 519 -32.04 -16.13 -17.65
C THR A 519 -31.59 -17.13 -16.57
N PRO A 520 -30.37 -16.99 -16.00
CA PRO A 520 -29.83 -17.94 -15.05
C PRO A 520 -30.44 -17.71 -13.65
N GLY A 521 -31.68 -18.16 -13.45
CA GLY A 521 -32.47 -17.86 -12.24
C GLY A 521 -31.76 -18.17 -10.92
N ARG A 522 -30.90 -19.20 -10.89
CA ARG A 522 -30.09 -19.53 -9.71
C ARG A 522 -29.04 -18.46 -9.39
N ALA A 523 -28.44 -17.80 -10.36
CA ALA A 523 -27.45 -16.74 -10.12
C ALA A 523 -28.11 -15.48 -9.54
N LEU A 524 -29.36 -15.22 -9.91
CA LEU A 524 -30.09 -14.01 -9.51
C LEU A 524 -30.55 -14.01 -8.05
N THR A 525 -30.95 -15.16 -7.53
CA THR A 525 -31.61 -15.27 -6.21
C THR A 525 -30.63 -15.57 -5.07
N GLN A 526 -29.43 -15.00 -5.12
CA GLN A 526 -28.37 -15.23 -4.13
C GLN A 526 -28.42 -14.20 -3.00
N PRO A 527 -27.90 -14.52 -1.79
CA PRO A 527 -27.62 -13.52 -0.76
C PRO A 527 -26.69 -12.44 -1.30
N THR A 528 -26.81 -11.21 -0.79
CA THR A 528 -26.10 -10.02 -1.29
C THR A 528 -24.61 -10.25 -1.45
N GLU A 529 -23.93 -10.86 -0.48
CA GLU A 529 -22.47 -11.08 -0.52
C GLU A 529 -22.05 -12.03 -1.64
N VAL A 530 -22.85 -13.08 -1.89
CA VAL A 530 -22.59 -14.01 -3.01
C VAL A 530 -22.93 -13.35 -4.33
N HIS A 531 -23.97 -12.52 -4.35
CA HIS A 531 -24.40 -11.79 -5.53
C HIS A 531 -23.32 -10.80 -5.98
N MET A 532 -22.81 -9.97 -5.06
CA MET A 532 -21.71 -9.03 -5.29
C MET A 532 -20.48 -9.72 -5.86
N LEU A 533 -19.99 -10.76 -5.16
CA LEU A 533 -18.80 -11.48 -5.59
C LEU A 533 -18.98 -12.16 -6.96
N LEU A 534 -20.17 -12.69 -7.24
CA LEU A 534 -20.49 -13.28 -8.53
C LEU A 534 -20.47 -12.25 -9.67
N THR A 535 -21.13 -11.09 -9.48
CA THR A 535 -21.18 -10.04 -10.50
C THR A 535 -19.81 -9.40 -10.72
N HIS A 536 -19.01 -9.24 -9.66
CA HIS A 536 -17.63 -8.77 -9.72
C HIS A 536 -16.75 -9.74 -10.52
N MET A 537 -16.77 -11.04 -10.21
CA MET A 537 -16.02 -12.04 -10.98
C MET A 537 -16.42 -12.08 -12.46
N LEU A 538 -17.71 -12.03 -12.77
CA LEU A 538 -18.20 -12.02 -14.16
C LEU A 538 -17.82 -10.73 -14.89
N GLY A 539 -17.98 -9.59 -14.21
CA GLY A 539 -17.62 -8.28 -14.73
C GLY A 539 -16.13 -8.20 -15.04
N HIS A 540 -15.26 -8.59 -14.11
CA HIS A 540 -13.81 -8.61 -14.30
C HIS A 540 -13.37 -9.46 -15.48
N MET A 541 -13.89 -10.69 -15.59
CA MET A 541 -13.62 -11.56 -16.74
C MET A 541 -14.01 -10.89 -18.06
N LEU A 542 -15.17 -10.23 -18.08
CA LEU A 542 -15.68 -9.54 -19.26
C LEU A 542 -14.87 -8.27 -19.59
N GLY A 543 -14.55 -7.46 -18.59
CA GLY A 543 -13.73 -6.25 -18.71
C GLY A 543 -12.31 -6.55 -19.20
N ASN A 544 -11.69 -7.63 -18.69
CA ASN A 544 -10.40 -8.12 -19.20
C ASN A 544 -10.50 -8.47 -20.69
N LYS A 545 -11.55 -9.20 -21.09
CA LYS A 545 -11.76 -9.53 -22.50
C LYS A 545 -12.09 -8.31 -23.35
N LEU A 546 -12.78 -7.29 -22.83
CA LEU A 546 -13.03 -6.04 -23.53
C LEU A 546 -11.72 -5.30 -23.83
N PHE A 547 -10.82 -5.23 -22.86
CA PHE A 547 -9.49 -4.64 -23.04
C PHE A 547 -8.69 -5.37 -24.12
N LEU A 548 -8.67 -6.70 -24.06
CA LEU A 548 -7.98 -7.51 -25.08
C LEU A 548 -8.65 -7.40 -26.46
N ALA A 549 -9.99 -7.34 -26.52
CA ALA A 549 -10.73 -7.16 -27.77
C ALA A 549 -10.45 -5.80 -28.40
N LEU A 550 -10.27 -4.74 -27.59
CA LEU A 550 -9.82 -3.43 -28.05
C LEU A 550 -8.43 -3.49 -28.68
N LEU A 551 -7.46 -4.15 -28.01
CA LEU A 551 -6.10 -4.33 -28.55
C LEU A 551 -6.09 -5.14 -29.84
N MET A 552 -7.01 -6.09 -30.00
CA MET A 552 -7.17 -6.90 -31.20
C MET A 552 -7.97 -6.20 -32.31
N GLY A 553 -8.43 -4.95 -32.10
CA GLY A 553 -9.26 -4.20 -33.05
C GLY A 553 -10.67 -4.78 -33.26
N LYS A 554 -11.16 -5.61 -32.33
CA LYS A 554 -12.51 -6.19 -32.36
C LYS A 554 -13.57 -5.27 -31.75
N VAL A 555 -13.15 -4.40 -30.83
CA VAL A 555 -13.99 -3.38 -30.20
C VAL A 555 -13.35 -2.02 -30.47
N GLU A 556 -14.14 -1.07 -30.97
CA GLU A 556 -13.67 0.30 -31.18
C GLU A 556 -13.93 1.16 -29.94
N LYS A 557 -13.12 2.23 -29.78
CA LYS A 557 -13.29 3.21 -28.70
C LYS A 557 -14.69 3.85 -28.70
N ALA A 558 -15.28 4.05 -29.88
CA ALA A 558 -16.64 4.60 -30.00
C ALA A 558 -17.68 3.71 -29.31
N GLN A 559 -17.57 2.38 -29.48
CA GLN A 559 -18.47 1.42 -28.85
C GLN A 559 -18.31 1.39 -27.33
N LEU A 560 -17.06 1.46 -26.83
CA LEU A 560 -16.79 1.53 -25.39
C LEU A 560 -17.39 2.79 -24.77
N ARG A 561 -17.20 3.94 -25.43
CA ARG A 561 -17.80 5.22 -25.03
C ARG A 561 -19.33 5.14 -24.99
N GLU A 562 -19.97 4.52 -25.98
CA GLU A 562 -21.42 4.30 -25.94
C GLU A 562 -21.88 3.51 -24.71
N TRP A 563 -21.12 2.48 -24.29
CA TRP A 563 -21.44 1.72 -23.08
C TRP A 563 -21.20 2.52 -21.80
N PHE A 564 -20.16 3.36 -21.73
CA PHE A 564 -19.97 4.30 -20.62
C PHE A 564 -21.14 5.29 -20.49
N HIS A 565 -21.76 5.71 -21.59
CA HIS A 565 -22.94 6.59 -21.60
C HIS A 565 -24.28 5.86 -21.40
N ALA A 566 -24.29 4.53 -21.34
CA ALA A 566 -25.54 3.80 -21.32
C ALA A 566 -26.25 3.89 -19.96
N ASP A 567 -27.49 4.37 -19.96
CA ASP A 567 -28.39 4.24 -18.82
C ASP A 567 -28.84 2.76 -18.67
N LEU A 568 -28.15 2.06 -17.77
CA LEU A 568 -28.35 0.63 -17.50
C LEU A 568 -29.70 0.33 -16.83
N ASP A 569 -30.35 1.32 -16.20
CA ASP A 569 -31.68 1.18 -15.57
C ASP A 569 -32.83 1.17 -16.57
N LYS A 570 -32.59 1.67 -17.77
CA LYS A 570 -33.63 1.80 -18.79
C LYS A 570 -34.00 0.46 -19.40
N GLY A 571 -35.11 -0.12 -18.94
CA GLY A 571 -35.74 -1.29 -19.54
C GLY A 571 -34.87 -2.55 -19.43
N ALA A 572 -34.39 -3.07 -20.57
CA ALA A 572 -33.53 -4.25 -20.65
C ALA A 572 -32.09 -3.91 -21.08
N THR A 573 -31.68 -2.63 -20.98
CA THR A 573 -30.40 -2.13 -21.48
C THR A 573 -29.20 -2.86 -20.87
N ALA A 574 -29.17 -3.07 -19.55
CA ALA A 574 -28.08 -3.79 -18.90
C ALA A 574 -27.84 -5.21 -19.46
N LEU A 575 -28.91 -6.00 -19.60
CA LEU A 575 -28.81 -7.35 -20.17
C LEU A 575 -28.38 -7.30 -21.65
N ARG A 576 -28.92 -6.37 -22.43
CA ARG A 576 -28.56 -6.21 -23.84
C ARG A 576 -27.07 -5.88 -23.99
N ILE A 577 -26.55 -4.95 -23.20
CA ILE A 577 -25.13 -4.57 -23.23
C ILE A 577 -24.24 -5.73 -22.79
N TYR A 578 -24.61 -6.44 -21.71
CA TYR A 578 -23.88 -7.65 -21.31
C TYR A 578 -23.79 -8.67 -22.47
N GLN A 579 -24.91 -8.91 -23.16
CA GLN A 579 -24.97 -9.82 -24.31
C GLN A 579 -24.12 -9.34 -25.50
N GLU A 580 -24.09 -8.03 -25.77
CA GLU A 580 -23.26 -7.43 -26.81
C GLU A 580 -21.78 -7.58 -26.48
N MET A 581 -21.38 -7.26 -25.25
CA MET A 581 -20.02 -7.44 -24.75
C MET A 581 -19.60 -8.91 -24.83
N ALA A 582 -20.46 -9.85 -24.42
CA ALA A 582 -20.17 -11.28 -24.50
C ALA A 582 -19.99 -11.77 -25.95
N LYS A 583 -20.78 -11.25 -26.90
CA LYS A 583 -20.66 -11.58 -28.33
C LYS A 583 -19.37 -11.07 -28.93
N VAL A 584 -19.05 -9.80 -28.74
CA VAL A 584 -17.84 -9.21 -29.35
C VAL A 584 -16.55 -9.75 -28.76
N THR A 585 -16.60 -10.27 -27.52
CA THR A 585 -15.47 -10.88 -26.83
C THR A 585 -15.41 -12.40 -26.91
N SER A 586 -16.31 -13.07 -27.65
CA SER A 586 -16.44 -14.54 -27.63
C SER A 586 -15.14 -15.27 -27.99
N ASP A 587 -14.42 -14.73 -28.99
CA ASP A 587 -13.21 -15.31 -29.55
C ASP A 587 -11.94 -14.62 -29.02
N THR A 588 -12.07 -13.83 -27.96
CA THR A 588 -10.95 -13.14 -27.31
C THR A 588 -10.35 -14.06 -26.24
N PRO A 589 -9.02 -14.28 -26.24
CA PRO A 589 -8.37 -15.11 -25.24
C PRO A 589 -8.48 -14.49 -23.84
N GLU A 590 -8.27 -15.30 -22.80
CA GLU A 590 -8.25 -14.81 -21.41
C GLU A 590 -6.94 -14.09 -21.05
N SER A 591 -5.86 -14.35 -21.80
CA SER A 591 -4.58 -13.67 -21.67
C SER A 591 -3.85 -13.56 -23.01
N LEU A 592 -2.97 -12.57 -23.14
CA LEU A 592 -2.04 -12.47 -24.28
C LEU A 592 -0.95 -13.52 -24.12
N ARG A 593 -0.69 -14.34 -25.15
CA ARG A 593 0.47 -15.22 -25.15
C ARG A 593 1.74 -14.36 -25.03
N ARG A 594 2.64 -14.69 -24.09
CA ARG A 594 3.98 -14.08 -23.97
C ARG A 594 4.64 -14.02 -25.36
N GLY A 595 4.73 -12.84 -25.96
CA GLY A 595 5.32 -12.64 -27.29
C GLY A 595 4.62 -11.63 -28.20
N LEU A 596 3.36 -11.25 -27.91
CA LEU A 596 2.74 -10.07 -28.54
C LEU A 596 3.23 -8.82 -27.78
N ARG A 597 4.27 -8.17 -28.32
CA ARG A 597 4.63 -6.82 -27.89
C ARG A 597 3.51 -5.86 -28.30
N LEU A 598 3.08 -5.01 -27.36
CA LEU A 598 2.23 -3.86 -27.60
C LEU A 598 2.84 -2.93 -28.65
#